data_AF-A0A3P8TZG1-F1
#
_entry.id   AF-A0A3P8TZG1-F1
#
_cell.length_a   1.000
_cell.length_b   1.000
_cell.length_c   1.000
_cell.angle_alpha   90.00
_cell.angle_beta   90.00
_cell.angle_gamma   90.00
#
_symmetry.space_group_name_H-M   'P 1'
#
loop_
_entity.id
_entity.type
_entity.pdbx_description
1 polymer ?
#
loop_
_entity_poly.entity_id
_entity_poly.type
_entity_poly.pdbx_seq_one_letter_code
_entity_poly.pdbx_strand_id
1 'polypeptide(L)'
;MKSSLEEEFSDVSAILVTQLVQNLLCPQCSEIYCVPVLLKCGHNICRVCLHKFWEWKGCRECPVCACIRKHFKMFLLEVCKPLAFFDDWL
;
A
#
# COMPACT_ATOMS: atom_id res chain seq x y z
N MET A 1 -16.04 -24.98 29.69
CA MET A 1 -14.94 -24.14 30.19
C MET A 1 -13.89 -24.12 29.10
N LYS A 2 -14.05 -23.25 28.10
CA LYS A 2 -12.95 -23.02 27.14
C LYS A 2 -11.87 -22.28 27.92
N SER A 3 -10.66 -22.80 27.88
CA SER A 3 -9.58 -22.36 28.76
C SER A 3 -9.10 -20.98 28.30
N SER A 4 -8.70 -20.11 29.23
CA SER A 4 -8.22 -18.74 28.92
C SER A 4 -7.08 -18.68 27.90
N LEU A 5 -6.42 -19.80 27.61
CA LEU A 5 -5.42 -19.95 26.55
C LEU A 5 -6.03 -19.92 25.13
N GLU A 6 -7.27 -20.37 24.97
CA GLU A 6 -7.99 -20.34 23.69
C GLU A 6 -8.49 -18.93 23.34
N GLU A 7 -8.82 -18.12 24.35
CA GLU A 7 -9.22 -16.71 24.17
C GLU A 7 -8.02 -15.85 23.75
N GLU A 8 -6.87 -15.99 24.43
CA GLU A 8 -5.62 -15.28 24.09
C GLU A 8 -5.10 -15.63 22.67
N PHE A 9 -5.19 -16.91 22.27
CA PHE A 9 -4.76 -17.33 20.93
C PHE A 9 -5.66 -16.79 19.82
N SER A 10 -6.97 -16.69 20.08
CA SER A 10 -7.93 -16.08 19.16
C SER A 10 -7.62 -14.59 18.94
N ASP A 11 -7.25 -13.88 20.00
CA ASP A 11 -6.97 -12.44 19.94
C ASP A 11 -5.67 -12.14 19.20
N VAL A 12 -4.59 -12.91 19.42
CA VAL A 12 -3.34 -12.75 18.67
C VAL A 12 -3.56 -13.02 17.17
N SER A 13 -4.36 -14.03 16.84
CA SER A 13 -4.73 -14.31 15.44
C SER A 13 -5.50 -13.14 14.82
N ALA A 14 -6.48 -12.58 15.53
CA ALA A 14 -7.26 -11.43 15.07
C ALA A 14 -6.40 -10.17 14.88
N ILE A 15 -5.45 -9.92 15.79
CA ILE A 15 -4.50 -8.81 15.70
C ILE A 15 -3.60 -8.97 14.46
N LEU A 16 -3.03 -10.15 14.25
CA LEU A 16 -2.18 -10.44 13.10
C LEU A 16 -2.96 -10.26 11.78
N VAL A 17 -4.18 -10.79 11.71
CA VAL A 17 -5.04 -10.63 10.53
C VAL A 17 -5.32 -9.15 10.27
N THR A 18 -5.64 -8.37 11.31
CA THR A 18 -5.92 -6.93 11.16
C THR A 18 -4.69 -6.17 10.65
N GLN A 19 -3.51 -6.44 11.20
CA GLN A 19 -2.26 -5.83 10.75
C GLN A 19 -1.93 -6.19 9.30
N LEU A 20 -2.13 -7.45 8.91
CA LEU A 20 -1.92 -7.87 7.52
C LEU A 20 -2.89 -7.17 6.58
N VAL A 21 -4.18 -7.11 6.94
CA VAL A 21 -5.21 -6.44 6.14
C VAL A 21 -4.86 -4.97 5.93
N GLN A 22 -4.41 -4.25 6.96
CA GLN A 22 -4.02 -2.84 6.83
C GLN A 22 -2.91 -2.61 5.78
N ASN A 23 -1.97 -3.55 5.64
CA ASN A 23 -0.91 -3.46 4.63
C ASN A 23 -1.41 -3.69 3.19
N LEU A 24 -2.64 -4.20 3.02
CA LEU A 24 -3.28 -4.44 1.72
C LEU A 24 -4.25 -3.33 1.32
N LEU A 25 -4.47 -2.31 2.16
CA LEU A 25 -5.41 -1.23 1.89
C LEU A 25 -4.72 -0.03 1.25
N CYS A 26 -5.41 0.59 0.30
CA CYS A 26 -4.98 1.82 -0.33
C CYS A 26 -5.19 3.03 0.58
N PRO A 27 -4.19 3.89 0.78
CA PRO A 27 -4.31 5.06 1.65
C PRO A 27 -5.30 6.11 1.12
N GLN A 28 -5.67 6.06 -0.15
CA GLN A 28 -6.56 7.05 -0.78
C GLN A 28 -8.04 6.67 -0.66
N CYS A 29 -8.37 5.37 -0.62
CA CYS A 29 -9.75 4.90 -0.57
C CYS A 29 -10.05 3.96 0.60
N SER A 30 -9.04 3.56 1.37
CA SER A 30 -9.15 2.61 2.49
C SER A 30 -9.72 1.24 2.12
N GLU A 31 -9.67 0.88 0.83
CA GLU A 31 -10.08 -0.41 0.28
C GLU A 31 -8.87 -1.23 -0.11
N ILE A 32 -9.04 -2.56 -0.24
CA ILE A 32 -7.99 -3.44 -0.78
C ILE A 32 -7.51 -2.91 -2.13
N TYR A 33 -6.19 -2.89 -2.36
CA TYR A 33 -5.63 -2.37 -3.60
C TYR A 33 -6.24 -3.02 -4.84
N CYS A 34 -6.89 -2.21 -5.67
CA CYS A 34 -7.30 -2.59 -7.01
C CYS A 34 -6.26 -2.06 -8.01
N VAL A 35 -5.46 -2.97 -8.57
CA VAL A 35 -4.34 -2.67 -9.49
C VAL A 35 -3.38 -1.63 -8.86
N PRO A 36 -2.58 -2.03 -7.85
CA PRO A 36 -1.65 -1.12 -7.19
C PRO A 36 -0.58 -0.60 -8.16
N VAL A 37 -0.31 0.70 -8.07
CA VAL A 37 0.80 1.38 -8.74
C VAL A 37 1.82 1.76 -7.69
N LEU A 38 3.05 1.25 -7.83
CA LEU A 38 4.18 1.63 -7.00
C LEU A 38 4.81 2.93 -7.52
N LEU A 39 4.71 4.00 -6.73
CA LEU A 39 5.34 5.28 -7.07
C LEU A 39 6.84 5.27 -6.76
N LYS A 40 7.59 6.18 -7.40
CA LYS A 40 9.05 6.34 -7.18
C LYS A 40 9.46 6.59 -5.73
N CYS A 41 8.54 7.11 -4.90
CA CYS A 41 8.76 7.32 -3.48
C CYS A 41 8.51 6.07 -2.61
N GLY A 42 8.16 4.93 -3.21
CA GLY A 42 7.92 3.66 -2.53
C GLY A 42 6.48 3.42 -2.06
N HIS A 43 5.55 4.37 -2.25
CA HIS A 43 4.16 4.20 -1.85
C HIS A 43 3.32 3.52 -2.94
N ASN A 44 2.43 2.62 -2.52
CA ASN A 44 1.46 1.97 -3.38
C ASN A 44 0.11 2.69 -3.33
N ILE A 45 -0.53 2.90 -4.49
CA ILE A 45 -1.85 3.53 -4.62
C ILE A 45 -2.63 2.80 -5.72
N CYS A 46 -3.94 2.58 -5.56
CA CYS A 46 -4.78 2.05 -6.65
C CYS A 46 -4.64 2.92 -7.91
N ARG A 47 -4.54 2.30 -9.09
CA ARG A 47 -4.43 3.03 -10.37
C ARG A 47 -5.51 4.12 -10.52
N VAL A 48 -6.76 3.76 -10.20
CA VAL A 48 -7.91 4.67 -10.31
C VAL A 48 -7.83 5.84 -9.32
N CYS A 49 -7.37 5.58 -8.10
CA CYS A 49 -7.20 6.60 -7.07
C CYS A 49 -6.08 7.58 -7.42
N LEU A 50 -4.96 7.06 -7.92
CA LEU A 50 -3.83 7.87 -8.37
C LEU A 50 -4.22 8.77 -9.55
N HIS A 51 -4.93 8.22 -10.53
CA HIS A 51 -5.39 8.98 -11.70
C HIS A 51 -6.34 10.12 -11.30
N LYS A 52 -7.38 9.82 -10.51
CA LYS A 52 -8.31 10.83 -9.99
C LYS A 52 -7.61 11.93 -9.19
N PHE A 53 -6.62 11.54 -8.37
CA PHE A 53 -5.83 12.51 -7.61
C PHE A 53 -5.04 13.44 -8.53
N TRP A 54 -4.36 12.92 -9.55
CA TRP A 54 -3.60 13.75 -10.50
C TRP A 54 -4.49 14.64 -11.36
N GLU A 55 -5.66 14.15 -11.77
CA GLU A 55 -6.66 14.96 -12.48
C GLU A 55 -7.16 16.12 -11.62
N TRP A 56 -7.47 15.86 -10.34
CA TRP A 56 -7.94 16.87 -9.41
C TRP A 56 -6.85 17.88 -9.01
N LYS A 57 -5.64 17.38 -8.72
CA LYS A 57 -4.52 18.20 -8.22
C LYS A 57 -3.82 18.98 -9.33
N GLY A 58 -3.82 18.45 -10.56
CA GLY A 58 -3.12 19.02 -11.71
C GLY A 58 -1.60 18.77 -11.73
N CYS A 59 -1.07 17.97 -10.81
CA CYS A 59 0.35 17.60 -10.76
C CYS A 59 0.54 16.11 -10.48
N ARG A 60 1.69 15.56 -10.85
CA ARG A 60 2.02 14.13 -10.70
C ARG A 60 2.70 13.79 -9.36
N GLU A 61 2.28 14.46 -8.28
CA GLU A 61 2.80 14.22 -6.93
C GLU A 61 2.25 12.92 -6.33
N CYS A 62 2.99 12.37 -5.36
CA CYS A 62 2.48 11.28 -4.54
C CYS A 62 1.38 11.80 -3.58
N PRO A 63 0.17 11.19 -3.55
CA PRO A 63 -0.89 11.61 -2.64
C PRO A 63 -0.59 11.36 -1.15
N VAL A 64 0.36 10.46 -0.85
CA VAL A 64 0.73 10.13 0.54
C VAL A 64 1.74 11.12 1.10
N CYS A 65 2.74 11.50 0.31
CA CYS A 65 3.90 12.25 0.82
C CYS A 65 4.18 13.57 0.10
N ALA A 66 3.30 13.97 -0.83
CA ALA A 66 3.35 15.20 -1.62
C ALA A 66 4.67 15.43 -2.38
N CYS A 67 5.42 14.36 -2.65
CA CYS A 67 6.69 14.47 -3.33
C CYS A 67 6.62 13.93 -4.75
N ILE A 68 7.18 14.72 -5.68
CA ILE A 68 7.43 14.31 -7.06
C ILE A 68 8.64 13.36 -7.13
N ARG A 69 9.58 13.48 -6.19
CA ARG A 69 10.76 12.61 -6.02
C ARG A 69 11.11 12.49 -4.54
N LYS A 70 11.52 11.31 -4.08
CA LYS A 70 12.23 11.20 -2.79
C LYS A 70 13.51 10.41 -2.96
N HIS A 71 14.59 10.95 -2.39
CA HIS A 71 15.85 10.25 -2.16
C HIS A 71 15.54 8.91 -1.48
N PHE A 72 15.91 7.83 -2.16
CA PHE A 72 15.60 6.47 -1.75
C PHE A 72 16.51 6.08 -0.59
N LYS A 73 16.01 6.13 0.65
CA LYS A 73 16.65 5.41 1.76
C LYS A 73 15.97 4.04 1.89
N MET A 74 16.50 3.14 1.07
CA MET A 74 16.55 1.68 1.18
C MET A 74 16.01 1.10 2.49
N PHE A 75 15.06 0.16 2.43
CA PHE A 75 14.70 -0.92 3.38
C PHE A 75 13.34 -1.45 2.86
N LEU A 76 13.06 -2.70 2.47
CA LEU A 76 13.69 -4.03 2.49
C LEU A 76 13.09 -4.85 1.33
N LEU A 77 13.87 -5.76 0.74
CA LEU A 77 13.34 -6.93 0.04
C LEU A 77 12.43 -7.71 1.04
N GLU A 78 11.27 -8.27 0.76
CA GLU A 78 10.99 -9.38 -0.17
C GLU A 78 9.46 -9.62 -0.30
N VAL A 79 8.71 -8.89 -1.14
CA VAL A 79 7.35 -9.37 -1.51
C VAL A 79 6.99 -9.19 -2.98
N CYS A 80 7.58 -8.25 -3.72
CA CYS A 80 7.30 -8.12 -5.15
C CYS A 80 8.59 -7.97 -5.95
N LYS A 81 9.20 -9.10 -6.36
CA LYS A 81 10.05 -9.07 -7.55
C LYS A 81 9.15 -8.63 -8.72
N PRO A 82 9.46 -7.51 -9.40
CA PRO A 82 8.59 -6.95 -10.42
C PRO A 82 8.53 -7.91 -11.61
N LEU A 83 7.33 -8.37 -11.96
CA LEU A 83 7.04 -8.76 -13.33
C LEU A 83 7.10 -7.48 -14.16
N ALA A 84 8.24 -7.29 -14.82
CA ALA A 84 8.51 -6.40 -15.94
C ALA A 84 8.03 -4.93 -15.83
N PHE A 85 9.02 -4.06 -15.68
CA PHE A 85 9.15 -2.78 -16.37
C PHE A 85 8.06 -2.50 -17.43
N PHE A 86 7.18 -1.55 -17.15
CA PHE A 86 6.43 -0.80 -18.16
C PHE A 86 6.80 0.67 -18.02
N ASP A 87 7.98 1.01 -18.54
CA ASP A 87 8.31 2.37 -18.95
C ASP A 87 7.57 2.62 -20.27
N ASP A 88 6.32 3.11 -20.22
CA ASP A 88 5.66 3.82 -21.33
C ASP A 88 4.28 4.39 -20.92
N TRP A 89 4.14 4.82 -19.66
CA TRP A 89 3.02 5.67 -19.25
C TRP A 89 3.56 6.90 -18.52
N LEU A 90 4.14 7.81 -19.31
CA LEU A 90 4.44 9.18 -18.93
C LEU A 90 3.83 10.13 -19.96
#